data_AF-A0A4R1WJG4-F1
#
_entry.id   AF-A0A4R1WJG4-F1
#
_cell.length_a   1.000
_cell.length_b   1.000
_cell.length_c   1.000
_cell.angle_alpha   90.00
_cell.angle_beta   90.00
_cell.angle_gamma   90.00
#
_symmetry.space_group_name_H-M   'P 1'
#
loop_
_entity.id
_entity.type
_entity.pdbx_description
1 polymer ?
#
loop_
_entity_poly.entity_id
_entity_poly.type
_entity_poly.pdbx_seq_one_letter_code
_entity_poly.pdbx_strand_id
1 'polypeptide(L)'
;MRLGFKLIAEAFSPTEIVDQAVRAEAAGFDFVEVSDHFQTWVSEHEHSGFDFSMLTAIAVRTSRIELATGVTCPFIRFGEARRC
;
A
#
# COMPACT_ATOMS: atom_id res chain seq x y z
N MET A 1 -13.84 3.67 17.01
CA MET A 1 -13.96 3.06 15.67
C MET A 1 -12.96 3.77 14.77
N ARG A 2 -12.17 3.03 13.98
CA ARG A 2 -11.20 3.60 13.03
C ARG A 2 -11.65 3.32 11.59
N LEU A 3 -11.48 4.27 10.69
CA LEU A 3 -11.83 4.16 9.27
C LEU A 3 -10.57 4.11 8.41
N GLY A 4 -10.42 3.03 7.65
CA GLY A 4 -9.29 2.83 6.74
C GLY A 4 -9.65 3.02 5.28
N PHE A 5 -8.67 3.38 4.46
CA PHE A 5 -8.79 3.45 3.00
C PHE A 5 -7.93 2.36 2.34
N LYS A 6 -8.56 1.52 1.51
CA LYS A 6 -7.88 0.46 0.76
C LYS A 6 -7.26 1.03 -0.50
N LEU A 7 -5.95 0.87 -0.64
CA LEU A 7 -5.20 1.19 -1.84
C LEU A 7 -5.14 -0.06 -2.74
N ILE A 8 -5.69 0.05 -3.95
CA ILE A 8 -5.73 -1.04 -4.94
C ILE A 8 -4.54 -0.90 -5.89
N ALA A 9 -3.38 -1.39 -5.46
CA ALA A 9 -2.11 -1.27 -6.19
C ALA A 9 -2.08 -2.01 -7.54
N GLU A 10 -3.09 -2.83 -7.80
CA GLU A 10 -3.26 -3.54 -9.05
C GLU A 10 -3.98 -2.70 -10.11
N ALA A 11 -4.82 -1.76 -9.66
CA ALA A 11 -5.62 -0.90 -10.53
C ALA A 11 -4.92 0.42 -10.87
N PHE A 12 -3.97 0.86 -10.03
CA PHE A 12 -3.34 2.18 -10.17
C PHE A 12 -1.82 2.12 -10.10
N SER A 13 -1.17 3.05 -10.80
CA SER A 13 0.28 3.18 -10.78
C SER A 13 0.80 3.52 -9.37
N PRO A 14 2.06 3.19 -9.02
CA PRO A 14 2.62 3.52 -7.70
C PRO A 14 2.54 5.01 -7.34
N THR A 15 2.70 5.91 -8.31
CA THR A 15 2.56 7.36 -8.08
C THR A 15 1.13 7.74 -7.72
N GLU A 16 0.15 7.16 -8.41
CA GLU A 16 -1.26 7.44 -8.14
C GLU A 16 -1.70 6.85 -6.79
N ILE A 17 -1.18 5.69 -6.40
CA ILE A 17 -1.38 5.12 -5.06
C ILE A 17 -0.89 6.08 -3.96
N VAL A 18 0.28 6.70 -4.14
CA VAL A 18 0.81 7.70 -3.19
C VAL A 18 -0.11 8.92 -3.12
N ASP A 19 -0.57 9.42 -4.27
CA ASP A 19 -1.49 10.57 -4.31
C ASP A 19 -2.86 10.25 -3.69
N GLN A 20 -3.37 9.03 -3.86
CA GLN A 20 -4.58 8.57 -3.18
C GLN A 20 -4.40 8.54 -1.66
N ALA A 21 -3.25 8.10 -1.15
CA ALA A 21 -2.98 8.09 0.29
C ALA A 21 -2.90 9.50 0.89
N VAL A 22 -2.29 10.45 0.17
CA VAL A 22 -2.29 11.87 0.57
C VAL A 22 -3.72 12.42 0.64
N ARG A 23 -4.56 12.09 -0.35
CA ARG A 23 -5.98 12.48 -0.35
C ARG A 23 -6.76 11.80 0.78
N ALA A 24 -6.45 10.54 1.10
CA ALA A 24 -7.07 9.82 2.21
C ALA A 24 -6.72 10.48 3.57
N GLU A 25 -5.47 10.90 3.77
CA GLU A 25 -5.08 11.67 4.97
C GLU A 25 -5.87 12.98 5.07
N ALA A 26 -5.94 13.73 3.96
CA ALA A 26 -6.67 15.00 3.89
C ALA A 26 -8.19 14.84 4.11
N ALA A 27 -8.75 13.70 3.70
CA ALA A 27 -10.16 13.35 3.91
C ALA A 27 -10.47 12.86 5.33
N GLY A 28 -9.46 12.68 6.19
CA GLY A 28 -9.62 12.31 7.59
C GLY A 28 -9.62 10.81 7.88
N PHE A 29 -9.15 9.96 6.96
CA PHE A 29 -8.97 8.53 7.25
C PHE A 29 -7.90 8.30 8.33
N ASP A 30 -8.05 7.23 9.10
CA ASP A 30 -7.15 6.87 10.19
C ASP A 30 -5.94 6.06 9.73
N PHE A 31 -6.10 5.30 8.65
CA PHE A 31 -5.03 4.49 8.05
C PHE A 31 -5.28 4.21 6.57
N VAL A 32 -4.22 3.85 5.86
CA VAL A 32 -4.29 3.20 4.55
C VAL A 32 -3.70 1.80 4.62
N GLU A 33 -4.24 0.91 3.79
CA GLU A 33 -3.63 -0.41 3.59
C GLU A 33 -3.45 -0.72 2.10
N VAL A 34 -2.37 -1.43 1.78
CA VAL A 34 -2.09 -1.91 0.42
C VAL A 34 -1.86 -3.43 0.44
N SER A 35 -2.35 -4.14 -0.57
CA SER A 35 -2.09 -5.57 -0.73
C SER A 35 -0.71 -5.81 -1.34
N ASP A 36 0.01 -6.81 -0.86
CA ASP A 36 1.30 -7.17 -1.44
C ASP A 36 1.16 -8.26 -2.50
N HIS A 37 1.20 -7.86 -3.76
CA HIS A 37 1.17 -8.79 -4.88
C HIS A 37 2.43 -8.70 -5.74
N PHE A 38 2.87 -9.88 -6.22
CA PHE A 38 3.95 -9.97 -7.20
C PHE A 38 3.45 -9.88 -8.64
N GLN A 39 2.21 -10.31 -8.87
CA GLN A 39 1.55 -10.33 -10.17
C GLN A 39 0.18 -9.66 -10.01
N THR A 40 -0.39 -9.21 -11.11
CA THR A 40 -1.75 -8.68 -11.14
C THR A 40 -2.75 -9.71 -10.62
N TRP A 41 -3.79 -9.23 -9.92
CA TRP A 41 -4.81 -10.11 -9.35
C TRP A 41 -5.76 -10.70 -10.41
N VAL A 42 -6.03 -9.95 -11.47
CA VAL A 42 -6.81 -10.35 -12.65
C VAL A 42 -6.12 -9.86 -13.93
N SER A 43 -6.51 -10.41 -15.08
CA SER A 43 -5.94 -10.10 -16.40
C SER A 43 -6.06 -8.63 -16.81
N GLU A 44 -7.09 -7.94 -16.34
CA GLU A 44 -7.41 -6.57 -16.68
C GLU A 44 -6.65 -5.54 -15.85
N HIS A 45 -5.99 -5.96 -14.76
CA HIS A 45 -5.15 -5.10 -13.95
C HIS A 45 -3.80 -4.87 -14.65
N GLU A 46 -3.30 -3.63 -14.56
CA GLU A 46 -2.09 -3.20 -15.29
C GLU A 46 -0.86 -3.07 -14.37
N HIS A 47 -1.06 -3.15 -13.05
CA HIS A 47 -0.03 -2.85 -12.07
C HIS A 47 0.12 -3.95 -11.01
N SER A 48 1.28 -3.97 -10.37
CA SER A 48 1.58 -4.80 -9.20
C SER A 48 2.77 -4.16 -8.47
N GLY A 49 2.58 -2.92 -8.03
CA GLY A 49 3.64 -2.14 -7.39
C GLY A 49 4.17 -2.81 -6.11
N PHE A 50 5.46 -2.63 -5.82
CA PHE A 50 6.05 -3.16 -4.59
C PHE A 50 5.59 -2.36 -3.37
N ASP A 51 4.88 -3.05 -2.47
CA ASP A 51 4.16 -2.47 -1.33
C ASP A 51 5.04 -1.60 -0.41
N PHE A 52 6.20 -2.10 0.03
CA PHE A 52 7.07 -1.38 0.96
C PHE A 52 7.66 -0.09 0.37
N SER A 53 7.93 -0.07 -0.93
CA SER A 53 8.36 1.16 -1.62
C SER A 53 7.22 2.18 -1.68
N MET A 54 5.99 1.74 -1.96
CA MET A 54 4.82 2.64 -1.96
C MET A 54 4.53 3.16 -0.54
N LEU A 55 4.53 2.30 0.48
CA LEU A 55 4.32 2.71 1.88
C LEU A 55 5.40 3.69 2.35
N THR A 56 6.67 3.49 1.96
CA THR A 56 7.74 4.45 2.26
C THR A 56 7.51 5.79 1.58
N ALA A 57 7.09 5.79 0.31
CA ALA A 57 6.78 7.02 -0.42
C ALA A 57 5.58 7.76 0.19
N ILE A 58 4.56 7.03 0.66
CA ILE A 58 3.43 7.60 1.40
C ILE A 58 3.93 8.22 2.71
N ALA A 59 4.73 7.50 3.50
CA ALA A 59 5.26 7.96 4.78
C ALA A 59 6.01 9.30 4.69
N VAL A 60 6.71 9.55 3.58
CA VAL A 60 7.42 10.81 3.34
C VAL A 60 6.47 11.96 2.95
N ARG A 61 5.27 11.65 2.45
CA ARG A 61 4.30 12.60 1.90
C ARG A 61 3.12 12.90 2.84
N THR A 62 2.99 12.13 3.91
CA THR A 62 1.89 12.22 4.89
C THR A 62 2.44 12.38 6.30
N SER A 63 1.62 12.85 7.25
CA SER A 63 2.08 13.19 8.61
C SER A 63 1.36 12.48 9.74
N ARG A 64 0.16 11.95 9.50
CA ARG A 64 -0.75 11.41 10.53
C ARG A 64 -1.27 10.01 10.18
N ILE A 65 -1.55 9.73 8.91
CA ILE A 65 -2.22 8.50 8.50
C ILE A 65 -1.33 7.29 8.79
N GLU A 66 -1.89 6.28 9.46
CA GLU A 66 -1.15 5.05 9.72
C GLU A 66 -1.06 4.20 8.44
N LEU A 67 0.01 3.42 8.34
CA LEU A 67 0.36 2.66 7.16
C LEU A 67 0.40 1.17 7.49
N ALA A 68 -0.30 0.36 6.70
CA ALA A 68 -0.34 -1.08 6.88
C ALA A 68 -0.27 -1.83 5.54
N THR A 69 0.11 -3.11 5.61
CA THR A 69 -0.17 -4.05 4.53
C THR A 69 -1.42 -4.86 4.88
N GLY A 70 -2.22 -5.18 3.87
CA GLY A 70 -3.49 -5.89 4.02
C GLY A 70 -3.71 -6.87 2.85
N VAL A 71 -2.87 -7.86 2.62
CA VAL A 71 -1.84 -8.42 3.51
C VAL A 71 -0.49 -8.60 2.78
N THR A 72 0.59 -8.84 3.54
CA THR A 72 1.87 -9.38 3.03
C THR A 72 1.99 -10.86 3.39
N CYS A 73 2.38 -11.72 2.44
CA CYS A 73 2.71 -13.12 2.71
C CYS A 73 4.22 -13.27 2.99
N PRO A 74 4.65 -13.49 4.25
CA PRO A 74 6.06 -13.31 4.63
C PRO A 74 6.94 -14.56 4.47
N PHE A 75 6.40 -15.69 4.00
CA PHE A 75 7.07 -17.00 4.18
C PHE A 75 8.03 -17.44 3.07
N ILE A 76 7.82 -17.01 1.82
CA ILE A 76 8.56 -17.56 0.66
C ILE A 76 9.33 -16.49 -0.09
N ARG A 77 8.64 -15.44 -0.56
CA ARG A 77 9.24 -14.42 -1.45
C ARG A 77 10.16 -13.45 -0.70
N PHE A 78 9.95 -13.30 0.60
CA PHE A 78 10.82 -12.51 1.46
C PHE A 78 11.84 -13.45 2.10
N GLY A 79 13.13 -13.20 1.86
CA GLY A 79 14.22 -14.01 2.43
C GLY A 79 14.20 -14.04 3.95
N GLU A 80 14.90 -15.02 4.53
CA GLU A 80 14.95 -15.22 5.99
C GLU A 80 15.39 -13.93 6.69
N ALA A 81 14.50 -13.39 7.53
CA ALA A 81 14.69 -12.19 8.33
C ALA A 81 14.93 -10.88 7.56
N ARG A 82 13.90 -10.36 6.87
CA ARG A 82 13.58 -8.93 7.05
C ARG A 82 13.00 -8.72 8.45
N ARG A 83 13.84 -8.92 9.48
CA ARG A 83 13.57 -8.41 10.82
C ARG A 83 13.93 -6.92 10.75
N CYS A 84 12.93 -6.05 10.78
CA CYS A 84 13.16 -4.70 11.29
C CYS A 84 13.69 -4.80 12.74
#